data_AF-A0A8I1G715-F1
#
_entry.id   AF-A0A8I1G715-F1
#
_cell.length_a   1.000
_cell.length_b   1.000
_cell.length_c   1.000
_cell.angle_alpha   90.00
_cell.angle_beta   90.00
_cell.angle_gamma   90.00
#
_symmetry.space_group_name_H-M   'P 1'
#
loop_
_entity.id
_entity.type
_entity.pdbx_description
1 polymer ?
#
loop_
_entity_poly.entity_id
_entity_poly.type
_entity_poly.pdbx_seq_one_letter_code
_entity_poly.pdbx_strand_id
1 'polypeptide(L)' 'MSRQITLNSDIGESFGAWTMGADDLIMPHIDCANVACGFHASDPLTMLKTVKLAKQHNVTIGA' A
#
# COMPACT_ATOMS: atom_id res chain seq x y z
N MET A 1 18.92 8.64 -23.13
CA MET A 1 17.59 8.31 -22.59
C MET A 1 17.69 8.27 -21.07
N SER A 2 16.76 8.90 -20.35
CA SER A 2 16.67 8.73 -18.89
C SER A 2 16.09 7.35 -18.60
N ARG A 3 16.62 6.68 -17.58
CA ARG A 3 16.12 5.37 -17.15
C ARG A 3 14.99 5.61 -16.16
N GLN A 4 13.78 5.16 -16.50
CA GLN A 4 12.65 5.24 -15.58
C GLN A 4 12.82 4.15 -14.52
N ILE A 5 12.80 4.54 -13.25
CA ILE A 5 12.84 3.66 -12.08
C ILE A 5 11.51 3.81 -11.36
N THR A 6 10.95 2.70 -10.90
CA THR A 6 9.75 2.69 -10.06
C THR A 6 10.13 2.65 -8.60
N LEU A 7 9.36 3.37 -7.78
CA LEU A 7 9.44 3.31 -6.33
C LEU A 7 8.26 2.48 -5.80
N ASN A 8 8.57 1.49 -4.98
CA ASN A 8 7.56 0.67 -4.31
C ASN A 8 7.67 0.79 -2.79
N SER A 9 6.58 0.47 -2.11
CA SER A 9 6.55 0.30 -0.66
C SER A 9 5.56 -0.80 -0.30
N ASP A 10 5.84 -1.48 0.81
CA ASP A 10 4.89 -2.37 1.47
C ASP A 10 3.84 -1.50 2.20
N ILE A 11 2.56 -1.84 2.04
CA ILE A 11 1.41 -1.02 2.46
C ILE A 11 0.30 -1.94 2.98
N GLY A 12 -0.57 -1.43 3.85
CA GLY A 12 -1.71 -2.18 4.35
C GLY A 12 -1.32 -3.25 5.37
N GLU A 13 -0.21 -3.04 6.07
CA GLU A 13 0.35 -3.97 7.06
C GLU A 13 -0.22 -3.78 8.48
N SER A 14 -1.22 -2.91 8.64
CA SER A 14 -2.01 -2.83 9.89
C SER A 14 -2.81 -4.13 10.10
N PHE A 15 -3.26 -4.40 11.34
CA PHE A 15 -4.10 -5.57 11.63
C PHE A 15 -5.03 -5.33 12.81
N GLY A 16 -6.34 -5.38 12.58
CA GLY A 16 -7.37 -5.14 13.59
C GLY A 16 -7.21 -3.75 14.21
N ALA A 17 -6.93 -3.69 15.51
CA ALA A 17 -6.70 -2.41 16.21
C ALA A 17 -5.26 -1.89 16.07
N TRP A 18 -4.32 -2.70 15.57
CA TRP A 18 -2.92 -2.30 15.45
C TRP A 18 -2.69 -1.53 14.15
N THR A 19 -2.19 -0.30 14.28
CA THR A 19 -1.73 0.52 13.15
C THR A 19 -0.23 0.33 12.89
N MET A 20 0.13 -0.01 11.65
CA MET A 20 1.50 -0.09 11.15
C MET A 20 1.68 0.89 9.99
N GLY A 21 2.84 1.55 9.93
CA GLY A 21 3.20 2.42 8.83
C GLY A 21 2.48 3.77 8.81
N ALA A 22 2.64 4.47 7.69
CA ALA A 22 2.03 5.77 7.39
C ALA A 22 1.53 5.78 5.94
N ASP A 23 0.70 4.79 5.61
CA ASP A 23 0.24 4.48 4.25
C ASP A 23 -0.29 5.71 3.50
N ASP A 24 -1.06 6.57 4.18
CA ASP A 24 -1.64 7.80 3.63
C ASP A 24 -0.59 8.87 3.29
N LEU A 25 0.51 8.90 4.03
CA LEU A 25 1.59 9.86 3.79
C LEU A 25 2.53 9.40 2.67
N ILE A 26 2.75 8.09 2.51
CA ILE A 26 3.68 7.57 1.51
C ILE A 26 3.04 7.31 0.15
N MET A 27 1.73 7.01 0.10
CA MET A 27 1.01 6.70 -1.15
C MET A 27 1.18 7.75 -2.27
N PRO A 28 1.21 9.08 -2.00
CA PRO A 28 1.41 10.08 -3.06
C PRO A 28 2.81 10.06 -3.70
N HIS A 29 3.75 9.30 -3.16
CA HIS A 29 5.17 9.32 -3.52
C HIS A 29 5.66 8.03 -4.18
N ILE A 30 4.84 6.98 -4.24
CA ILE A 30 5.22 5.66 -4.77
C ILE A 30 4.48 5.36 -6.08
N ASP A 31 5.09 4.52 -6.92
CA ASP A 31 4.50 4.04 -8.17
C ASP A 31 3.75 2.72 -7.98
N CYS A 32 4.21 1.89 -7.03
CA CYS A 32 3.67 0.57 -6.73
C CYS A 32 3.46 0.36 -5.23
N ALA A 33 2.35 -0.26 -4.84
CA ALA A 33 2.05 -0.66 -3.46
C ALA A 33 1.98 -2.19 -3.38
N ASN A 34 2.83 -2.80 -2.55
CA ASN A 34 2.77 -4.22 -2.22
C ASN A 34 1.80 -4.37 -1.04
N VAL A 35 0.60 -4.90 -1.28
CA VAL A 35 -0.48 -4.91 -0.28
C VAL A 35 -0.46 -6.23 0.48
N ALA A 36 -0.30 -6.17 1.81
CA ALA A 36 -0.37 -7.37 2.64
C ALA A 36 -1.71 -8.11 2.51
N CYS A 37 -1.66 -9.44 2.51
CA CYS A 37 -2.76 -10.31 2.06
C CYS A 37 -3.49 -11.08 3.18
N GLY A 38 -3.27 -10.76 4.46
CA GLY A 38 -4.01 -11.34 5.58
C GLY A 38 -3.35 -12.51 6.30
N PHE A 39 -2.11 -12.89 5.92
CA PHE A 39 -1.35 -13.93 6.62
C PHE A 39 -0.37 -13.33 7.63
N HIS A 40 0.61 -12.55 7.17
CA HIS A 40 1.59 -11.90 8.06
C HIS A 40 1.08 -10.58 8.64
N ALA A 41 0.20 -9.91 7.90
CA ALA A 41 -0.42 -8.64 8.24
C ALA A 41 -1.70 -8.45 7.40
N SER A 42 -2.41 -7.35 7.64
CA SER A 42 -3.70 -7.01 7.04
C SER A 42 -4.89 -7.83 7.53
N ASP A 43 -6.04 -7.19 7.47
CA ASP A 43 -7.36 -7.79 7.64
C ASP A 43 -8.26 -7.26 6.51
N PRO A 44 -9.47 -7.83 6.29
CA PRO A 44 -10.33 -7.41 5.18
C PRO A 44 -10.63 -5.90 5.13
N LEU A 45 -10.73 -5.22 6.27
CA LEU A 45 -10.99 -3.79 6.33
C LEU A 45 -9.71 -2.99 6.02
N THR A 46 -8.57 -3.43 6.53
CA THR A 46 -7.26 -2.84 6.21
C THR A 46 -6.98 -2.94 4.70
N MET A 47 -7.10 -4.12 4.09
CA MET A 47 -6.92 -4.30 2.64
C MET A 47 -7.86 -3.39 1.83
N LEU A 48 -9.14 -3.31 2.22
CA LEU A 48 -10.11 -2.45 1.54
C LEU A 48 -9.72 -0.97 1.59
N LYS A 49 -9.26 -0.50 2.77
CA LYS A 49 -8.78 0.89 2.94
C LYS A 49 -7.55 1.14 2.07
N THR A 50 -6.59 0.23 2.07
CA THR A 50 -5.35 0.33 1.30
C THR A 50 -5.61 0.36 -0.21
N VAL A 51 -6.46 -0.52 -0.73
CA VAL A 51 -6.81 -0.54 -2.17
C VAL A 51 -7.52 0.76 -2.60
N LYS A 52 -8.40 1.30 -1.75
CA LYS A 52 -9.05 2.60 -2.03
C LYS A 52 -8.04 3.74 -2.07
N LEU A 53 -7.08 3.75 -1.14
CA LEU A 53 -6.03 4.75 -1.07
C LEU A 53 -5.10 4.68 -2.30
N ALA A 54 -4.66 3.49 -2.68
CA ALA A 54 -3.85 3.29 -3.88
C ALA A 54 -4.58 3.77 -5.15
N LYS A 55 -5.88 3.45 -5.27
CA LYS A 55 -6.73 3.95 -6.36
C LYS A 55 -6.82 5.47 -6.39
N GLN A 56 -6.94 6.13 -5.23
CA GLN A 56 -7.00 7.60 -5.14
C GLN A 56 -5.74 8.27 -5.68
N HIS A 57 -4.58 7.65 -5.49
CA HIS A 57 -3.28 8.19 -5.90
C HIS A 57 -2.75 7.61 -7.23
N ASN A 58 -3.55 6.81 -7.94
CA ASN A 58 -3.15 6.11 -9.17
C ASN A 58 -1.90 5.23 -9.02
N VAL A 59 -1.77 4.58 -7.86
CA VAL A 59 -0.66 3.66 -7.55
C VAL A 59 -0.99 2.25 -8.04
N THR A 60 -0.03 1.57 -8.65
CA THR A 60 -0.18 0.18 -9.10
C THR A 60 -0.21 -0.77 -7.91
N ILE A 61 -1.13 -1.72 -7.88
CA ILE A 61 -1.31 -2.64 -6.74
C ILE A 61 -0.66 -4.00 -7.04
N GLY A 62 0.14 -4.50 -6.10
CA GLY A 62 0.69 -5.85 -6.05
C GLY A 62 0.28 -6.59 -4.78
N ALA A 63 0.51 -7.91 -4.77
CA ALA A 63 0.25 -8.82 -3.64
C ALA A 63 1.57 -9.37 -3.10
#